data_AF-A0A4R7WIS7-F1
#
_entry.id   AF-A0A4R7WIS7-F1
#
_cell.length_a   1.000
_cell.length_b   1.000
_cell.length_c   1.000
_cell.angle_alpha   90.00
_cell.angle_beta   90.00
_cell.angle_gamma   90.00
#
_symmetry.space_group_name_H-M   'P 1'
#
loop_
_entity.id
_entity.type
_entity.pdbx_description
1 polymer ?
#
loop_
_entity_poly.entity_id
_entity_poly.type
_entity_poly.pdbx_seq_one_letter_code
_entity_poly.pdbx_strand_id
1 'polypeptide(L)'
;MSLTVIRQRTFSASFPRLVIGIALSVLLVGCSSTPKGGVRVVDRNGGKTAAPTRQPVTTGQYVVKRGDTLFSIAFRYGWDWKALAARNNVPEPYTIHVGQTIRFDGRSNSSSTAVVGAPVVVPQTTTGNSSSASGSIKTTVITRPVEGSSGGNGAPSTSPINTPVNTPVVAGARSASGWAWPASGVLISKFSSNGSLNKGIDIAGDLGQPVLAASDGSVVYAGSGLRGYGELIIIKHSDTYVSAYGHNRRLLVREGQQVKAGQAIAEMGSTGTDRVKLHFEIRRQGKPVDPLEFLPRR
;
A
#
# COMPACT_ATOMS: atom_id res chain seq x y z
N MET A 1 -97.69 -10.25 -29.96
CA MET A 1 -97.83 -11.33 -28.96
C MET A 1 -96.83 -12.44 -29.30
N SER A 2 -96.27 -13.10 -28.29
CA SER A 2 -95.48 -14.36 -28.33
C SER A 2 -93.94 -14.28 -28.30
N LEU A 3 -93.41 -14.07 -27.08
CA LEU A 3 -92.56 -14.96 -26.25
C LEU A 3 -91.44 -15.86 -26.84
N THR A 4 -90.23 -15.69 -26.27
CA THR A 4 -89.25 -16.70 -25.75
C THR A 4 -88.47 -17.53 -26.79
N VAL A 5 -87.12 -17.66 -26.74
CA VAL A 5 -86.34 -18.58 -25.88
C VAL A 5 -84.87 -18.13 -25.78
N ILE A 6 -84.34 -18.05 -24.55
CA ILE A 6 -82.91 -17.93 -24.22
C ILE A 6 -82.34 -19.35 -24.02
N ARG A 7 -81.30 -19.72 -24.77
CA ARG A 7 -80.60 -21.02 -24.62
C ARG A 7 -79.28 -20.80 -23.87
N GLN A 8 -79.18 -21.36 -22.67
CA GLN A 8 -78.00 -21.34 -21.81
C GLN A 8 -76.85 -22.15 -22.44
N ARG A 9 -75.64 -21.56 -22.48
CA ARG A 9 -74.40 -22.28 -22.79
C ARG A 9 -73.77 -22.78 -21.48
N THR A 10 -73.60 -24.10 -21.44
CA THR A 10 -73.02 -24.91 -20.38
C THR A 10 -71.57 -24.52 -20.07
N PHE A 11 -71.32 -24.15 -18.80
CA PHE A 11 -70.00 -24.00 -18.21
C PHE A 11 -69.64 -25.31 -17.48
N SER A 12 -68.85 -26.20 -18.10
CA SER A 12 -68.29 -27.36 -17.39
C SER A 12 -67.08 -27.92 -18.12
N ALA A 13 -65.90 -27.35 -17.87
CA ALA A 13 -64.62 -27.96 -18.25
C ALA A 13 -63.38 -27.41 -17.51
N SER A 14 -63.52 -26.41 -16.61
CA SER A 14 -62.37 -25.71 -16.02
C SER A 14 -62.06 -26.12 -14.58
N PHE A 15 -62.97 -26.81 -13.91
CA PHE A 15 -62.84 -27.13 -12.49
C PHE A 15 -61.76 -28.18 -12.13
N PRO A 16 -61.54 -29.28 -12.90
CA PRO A 16 -60.56 -30.29 -12.49
C PRO A 16 -59.11 -29.84 -12.68
N ARG A 17 -58.84 -28.86 -13.55
CA ARG A 17 -57.48 -28.35 -13.79
C ARG A 17 -56.99 -27.40 -12.68
N LEU A 18 -57.92 -26.71 -12.01
CA LEU A 18 -57.58 -25.79 -10.93
C LEU A 18 -57.25 -26.53 -9.62
N VAL A 19 -57.90 -27.68 -9.38
CA VAL A 19 -57.64 -28.53 -8.19
C VAL A 19 -56.27 -29.20 -8.26
N ILE A 20 -55.83 -29.64 -9.46
CA ILE A 20 -54.50 -30.25 -9.65
C ILE A 20 -53.37 -29.22 -9.45
N GLY A 21 -53.58 -27.97 -9.88
CA GLY A 21 -52.59 -26.89 -9.68
C GLY A 21 -52.38 -26.52 -8.21
N ILE A 22 -53.43 -26.57 -7.40
CA ILE A 22 -53.35 -26.31 -5.94
C ILE A 22 -52.68 -27.48 -5.21
N ALA A 23 -52.96 -28.73 -5.61
CA ALA A 23 -52.32 -29.91 -5.02
C ALA A 23 -50.80 -29.94 -5.25
N LEU A 24 -50.33 -29.45 -6.41
CA LEU A 24 -48.88 -29.40 -6.72
C LEU A 24 -48.13 -28.30 -5.96
N SER A 25 -48.81 -27.24 -5.53
CA SER A 25 -48.18 -26.10 -4.83
C SER A 25 -48.04 -26.32 -3.31
N VAL A 26 -48.77 -27.29 -2.73
CA VAL A 26 -48.66 -27.63 -1.29
C VAL A 26 -47.47 -28.58 -1.01
N LEU A 27 -46.92 -29.26 -2.03
CA LEU A 27 -45.79 -30.20 -1.86
C LEU A 27 -44.40 -29.54 -1.85
N LEU A 28 -44.29 -28.21 -2.02
CA LEU A 28 -43.02 -27.47 -2.03
C LEU A 28 -42.72 -26.65 -0.76
N VAL A 29 -43.48 -26.86 0.32
CA VAL A 29 -43.19 -26.23 1.62
C VAL A 29 -42.07 -27.00 2.33
N GLY A 30 -40.84 -26.78 1.88
CA GLY A 30 -39.62 -27.17 2.59
C GLY A 30 -39.40 -26.27 3.80
N CYS A 31 -39.18 -26.87 4.98
CA CYS A 31 -38.98 -26.16 6.24
C CYS A 31 -37.72 -25.27 6.22
N SER A 32 -37.87 -23.94 6.26
CA SER A 32 -36.80 -23.02 6.69
C SER A 32 -36.84 -22.89 8.21
N SER A 33 -36.18 -23.79 8.93
CA SER A 33 -36.02 -23.67 10.38
C SER A 33 -34.88 -22.70 10.70
N THR A 34 -35.23 -21.48 11.10
CA THR A 34 -34.27 -20.49 11.62
C THR A 34 -33.76 -20.95 12.99
N PRO A 35 -32.44 -21.13 13.21
CA PRO A 35 -31.94 -21.47 14.53
C PRO A 35 -32.16 -20.29 15.49
N LYS A 36 -32.87 -20.55 16.59
CA LYS A 36 -32.94 -19.65 17.75
C LYS A 36 -31.60 -19.70 18.49
N GLY A 37 -30.63 -18.99 17.97
CA GLY A 37 -29.31 -18.78 18.57
C GLY A 37 -28.90 -17.33 18.34
N GLY A 38 -29.66 -16.39 18.92
CA GLY A 38 -29.29 -14.97 18.88
C GLY A 38 -28.02 -14.76 19.68
N VAL A 39 -26.87 -14.70 18.99
CA VAL A 39 -25.66 -14.12 19.55
C VAL A 39 -26.00 -12.66 19.85
N ARG A 40 -26.15 -12.33 21.14
CA ARG A 40 -26.26 -10.97 21.61
C ARG A 40 -24.92 -10.31 21.33
N VAL A 41 -24.83 -9.56 20.23
CA VAL A 41 -23.76 -8.57 20.07
C VAL A 41 -24.03 -7.53 21.15
N VAL A 42 -23.24 -7.58 22.23
CA VAL A 42 -23.26 -6.54 23.25
C VAL A 42 -22.62 -5.30 22.61
N ASP A 43 -23.45 -4.33 22.23
CA ASP A 43 -22.99 -2.98 21.95
C ASP A 43 -22.52 -2.33 23.26
N ARG A 44 -21.23 -2.47 23.57
CA ARG A 44 -20.56 -1.54 24.49
C ARG A 44 -20.26 -0.25 23.74
N ASN A 45 -21.28 0.57 23.53
CA ASN A 45 -21.04 1.99 23.28
C ASN A 45 -21.14 2.74 24.61
N GLY A 46 -20.00 2.89 25.27
CA GLY A 46 -19.89 3.47 26.60
C GLY A 46 -18.43 3.69 26.98
N GLY A 47 -17.67 4.32 26.09
CA GLY A 47 -16.27 4.66 26.32
C GLY A 47 -15.66 5.16 25.02
N LYS A 48 -14.87 6.22 25.09
CA LYS A 48 -14.01 6.69 24.00
C LYS A 48 -12.92 5.64 23.74
N THR A 49 -13.27 4.51 23.16
CA THR A 49 -12.35 3.44 22.78
C THR A 49 -12.05 3.59 21.31
N ALA A 50 -10.84 4.07 21.01
CA ALA A 50 -10.25 4.00 19.68
C ALA A 50 -10.48 2.60 19.11
N ALA A 51 -11.12 2.52 17.94
CA ALA A 51 -11.40 1.26 17.29
C ALA A 51 -10.10 0.45 17.10
N PRO A 52 -10.16 -0.89 17.21
CA PRO A 52 -8.99 -1.73 17.09
C PRO A 52 -8.43 -1.61 15.66
N THR A 53 -7.34 -0.87 15.53
CA THR A 53 -6.52 -0.86 14.31
C THR A 53 -6.04 -2.30 14.11
N ARG A 54 -6.24 -2.86 12.90
CA ARG A 54 -5.78 -4.21 12.56
C ARG A 54 -4.28 -4.29 12.89
N GLN A 55 -3.96 -5.03 13.95
CA GLN A 55 -2.61 -5.10 14.47
C GLN A 55 -1.72 -5.78 13.41
N PRO A 56 -0.44 -5.39 13.31
CA PRO A 56 0.50 -6.09 12.45
C PRO A 56 0.51 -7.57 12.78
N VAL A 57 0.84 -8.40 11.79
CA VAL A 57 1.02 -9.84 12.03
C VAL A 57 2.13 -10.02 13.06
N THR A 58 1.84 -10.56 14.24
CA THR A 58 2.79 -10.60 15.39
C THR A 58 3.52 -11.92 15.56
N THR A 59 3.28 -12.89 14.68
CA THR A 59 3.89 -14.23 14.73
C THR A 59 4.14 -14.76 13.32
N GLY A 60 5.08 -15.71 13.21
CA GLY A 60 5.40 -16.38 11.96
C GLY A 60 6.63 -15.82 11.24
N GLN A 61 6.87 -16.38 10.05
CA GLN A 61 8.01 -16.04 9.21
C GLN A 61 7.60 -16.02 7.73
N TYR A 62 8.37 -15.30 6.92
CA TYR A 62 8.19 -15.19 5.49
C TYR A 62 9.52 -15.41 4.78
N VAL A 63 9.51 -16.26 3.75
CA VAL A 63 10.68 -16.47 2.89
C VAL A 63 10.60 -15.48 1.73
N VAL A 64 11.62 -14.64 1.61
CA VAL A 64 11.72 -13.59 0.59
C VAL A 64 11.68 -14.22 -0.80
N LYS A 65 10.83 -13.67 -1.66
CA LYS A 65 10.66 -14.10 -3.05
C LYS A 65 11.25 -13.05 -4.00
N ARG A 66 11.44 -13.45 -5.25
CA ARG A 66 11.88 -12.53 -6.30
C ARG A 66 10.87 -11.37 -6.42
N GLY A 67 11.38 -10.15 -6.39
CA GLY A 67 10.60 -8.92 -6.47
C GLY A 67 10.05 -8.40 -5.14
N ASP A 68 10.29 -9.10 -4.03
CA ASP A 68 10.00 -8.54 -2.71
C ASP A 68 11.11 -7.54 -2.31
N THR A 69 10.67 -6.42 -1.76
CA THR A 69 11.51 -5.50 -0.99
C THR A 69 11.12 -5.59 0.49
N LEU A 70 12.02 -5.22 1.41
CA LEU A 70 11.68 -5.19 2.84
C LEU A 70 10.46 -4.31 3.11
N PHE A 71 10.33 -3.21 2.36
CA PHE A 71 9.18 -2.31 2.37
C PHE A 71 7.90 -3.01 1.93
N SER A 72 7.92 -3.76 0.82
CA SER A 72 6.75 -4.50 0.32
C SER A 72 6.25 -5.54 1.32
N ILE A 73 7.18 -6.24 1.99
CA ILE A 73 6.87 -7.23 3.03
C ILE A 73 6.28 -6.54 4.24
N ALA A 74 6.95 -5.50 4.76
CA ALA A 74 6.45 -4.73 5.90
C ALA A 74 5.06 -4.16 5.62
N PHE A 75 4.87 -3.56 4.45
CA PHE A 75 3.59 -3.00 4.01
C PHE A 75 2.49 -4.07 3.95
N ARG A 76 2.78 -5.25 3.38
CA ARG A 76 1.83 -6.36 3.26
C ARG A 76 1.35 -6.84 4.64
N TYR A 77 2.25 -6.92 5.61
CA TYR A 77 1.98 -7.43 6.96
C TYR A 77 1.63 -6.35 7.99
N GLY A 78 1.57 -5.08 7.57
CA GLY A 78 1.22 -3.94 8.43
C GLY A 78 2.33 -3.52 9.40
N TRP A 79 3.57 -3.92 9.12
CA TRP A 79 4.73 -3.55 9.93
C TRP A 79 5.31 -2.21 9.50
N ASP A 80 5.90 -1.52 10.47
CA ASP A 80 6.90 -0.51 10.18
C ASP A 80 8.15 -1.19 9.60
N TRP A 81 8.60 -0.72 8.45
CA TRP A 81 9.70 -1.34 7.73
C TRP A 81 11.02 -1.24 8.53
N LYS A 82 11.22 -0.17 9.32
CA LYS A 82 12.42 0.01 10.15
C LYS A 82 12.39 -0.91 11.36
N ALA A 83 11.24 -1.05 12.00
CA ALA A 83 11.05 -2.02 13.08
C ALA A 83 11.26 -3.45 12.58
N LEU A 84 10.76 -3.79 11.38
CA LEU A 84 10.98 -5.09 10.77
C LEU A 84 12.46 -5.33 10.43
N ALA A 85 13.16 -4.31 9.90
CA ALA A 85 14.58 -4.34 9.63
C ALA A 85 15.39 -4.63 10.90
N ALA A 86 15.15 -3.84 11.96
CA ALA A 86 15.81 -4.00 13.25
C ALA A 86 15.55 -5.37 13.86
N ARG A 87 14.31 -5.88 13.77
CA ARG A 87 13.96 -7.22 14.26
C ARG A 87 14.74 -8.33 13.55
N ASN A 88 15.06 -8.13 12.27
CA ASN A 88 15.71 -9.11 11.42
C ASN A 88 17.21 -8.81 11.19
N ASN A 89 17.80 -7.89 11.97
CA ASN A 89 19.19 -7.45 11.82
C ASN A 89 19.55 -7.07 10.37
N VAL A 90 18.66 -6.39 9.67
CA VAL A 90 18.89 -5.90 8.31
C VAL A 90 19.34 -4.44 8.39
N PRO A 91 20.65 -4.14 8.29
CA PRO A 91 21.13 -2.77 8.33
C PRO A 91 20.80 -2.02 7.04
N GLU A 92 20.96 -0.69 7.05
CA GLU A 92 20.97 0.11 5.82
C GLU A 92 22.00 -0.45 4.82
N PRO A 93 21.65 -0.56 3.52
CA PRO A 93 20.50 0.04 2.82
C PRO A 93 19.22 -0.83 2.77
N TYR A 94 19.01 -1.71 3.76
CA TYR A 94 17.83 -2.57 3.91
C TYR A 94 17.69 -3.67 2.85
N THR A 95 18.81 -4.10 2.28
CA THR A 95 18.87 -5.16 1.28
C THR A 95 18.47 -6.50 1.86
N ILE A 96 17.56 -7.18 1.17
CA ILE A 96 17.16 -8.57 1.45
C ILE A 96 17.39 -9.44 0.23
N HIS A 97 17.61 -10.73 0.44
CA HIS A 97 17.92 -11.67 -0.63
C HIS A 97 16.82 -12.73 -0.77
N VAL A 98 16.57 -13.20 -1.99
CA VAL A 98 15.63 -14.30 -2.22
C VAL A 98 16.04 -15.51 -1.40
N GLY A 99 15.08 -16.14 -0.73
CA GLY A 99 15.32 -17.25 0.21
C GLY A 99 15.63 -16.82 1.65
N GLN A 100 15.92 -15.54 1.89
CA GLN A 100 16.10 -15.02 3.25
C GLN A 100 14.79 -15.17 4.04
N THR A 101 14.88 -15.56 5.32
CA THR A 101 13.71 -15.65 6.19
C THR A 101 13.54 -14.36 7.00
N ILE A 102 12.38 -13.73 6.88
CA ILE A 102 11.94 -12.56 7.64
C ILE A 102 10.98 -13.01 8.73
N ARG A 103 11.28 -12.66 9.97
CA ARG A 103 10.49 -12.99 11.16
C ARG A 103 9.63 -11.81 11.58
N PHE A 104 8.41 -12.11 12.04
CA PHE A 104 7.45 -11.13 12.56
C PHE A 104 7.16 -11.34 14.04
N ASP A 105 7.97 -12.12 14.74
CA ASP A 105 7.79 -12.33 16.16
C ASP A 105 8.15 -11.05 16.95
N GLY A 106 7.38 -10.76 17.99
CA GLY A 106 7.60 -9.59 18.85
C GLY A 106 6.61 -8.46 18.57
N ARG A 107 6.16 -7.81 19.65
CA ARG A 107 5.27 -6.64 19.56
C ARG A 107 6.05 -5.51 18.90
N SER A 108 5.51 -4.94 17.83
CA SER A 108 5.87 -3.60 17.33
C SER A 108 5.40 -2.53 18.33
N ASN A 109 5.79 -2.65 19.60
CA ASN A 109 5.55 -1.65 20.61
C ASN A 109 6.73 -0.68 20.57
N SER A 110 6.69 0.25 19.61
CA SER A 110 7.28 1.55 19.82
C SER A 110 6.43 2.30 20.85
N SER A 111 6.62 1.93 22.10
CA SER A 111 6.26 2.72 23.27
C SER A 111 7.42 2.55 24.24
N SER A 112 8.55 3.16 23.89
CA SER A 112 9.56 3.55 24.86
C SER A 112 8.91 4.60 25.77
N THR A 113 8.31 4.13 26.86
CA THR A 113 8.09 4.98 28.02
C THR A 113 9.48 5.42 28.47
N ALA A 114 9.88 6.62 28.06
CA ALA A 114 10.96 7.32 28.70
C ALA A 114 10.55 7.49 30.17
N VAL A 115 11.14 6.69 31.04
CA VAL A 115 11.16 6.97 32.47
C VAL A 115 11.93 8.27 32.63
N VAL A 116 11.18 9.36 32.82
CA VAL A 116 11.68 10.64 33.32
C VAL A 116 12.09 10.39 34.78
N GLY A 117 13.36 10.06 34.97
CA GLY A 117 14.05 10.18 36.25
C GLY A 117 15.10 11.28 36.11
N ALA A 118 14.79 12.45 36.64
CA ALA A 118 15.68 13.60 36.75
C ALA A 118 16.81 13.32 37.80
N PRO A 119 17.88 14.14 37.82
CA PRO A 119 19.26 13.70 38.02
C PRO A 119 19.69 13.63 39.49
N VAL A 120 20.69 12.78 39.77
CA VAL A 120 21.55 12.91 40.93
C VAL A 120 22.99 13.13 40.45
N VAL A 121 23.48 14.32 40.77
CA VAL A 121 24.85 14.83 40.67
C VAL A 121 25.72 14.13 41.71
N VAL A 122 26.91 13.62 41.35
CA VAL A 122 28.22 13.84 42.03
C VAL A 122 29.37 13.44 41.07
N PRO A 123 30.54 14.14 41.05
CA PRO A 123 31.53 14.06 39.97
C PRO A 123 32.76 13.21 40.33
N GLN A 124 33.43 12.63 39.33
CA GLN A 124 34.85 12.29 39.42
C GLN A 124 35.59 12.56 38.10
N THR A 125 36.57 13.43 38.23
CA THR A 125 37.70 13.72 37.36
C THR A 125 38.60 12.50 37.19
N THR A 126 39.11 12.27 35.98
CA THR A 126 40.54 11.98 35.75
C THR A 126 40.92 12.22 34.29
N THR A 127 42.03 12.92 34.16
CA THR A 127 42.78 13.36 32.99
C THR A 127 43.38 12.16 32.23
N GLY A 128 43.41 12.19 30.91
CA GLY A 128 44.11 11.15 30.12
C GLY A 128 44.14 11.39 28.61
N ASN A 129 45.22 12.02 28.16
CA ASN A 129 45.74 12.27 26.81
C ASN A 129 45.31 11.39 25.60
N SER A 130 45.08 12.10 24.49
CA SER A 130 45.70 11.97 23.15
C SER A 130 46.42 10.68 22.74
N SER A 131 46.01 10.10 21.60
CA SER A 131 46.83 9.64 20.45
C SER A 131 45.96 8.70 19.59
N SER A 132 45.60 8.96 18.33
CA SER A 132 46.41 9.18 17.12
C SER A 132 47.51 8.12 16.92
N ALA A 133 47.14 7.01 16.28
CA ALA A 133 48.01 6.12 15.53
C ALA A 133 47.33 5.93 14.16
N SER A 134 47.80 6.46 13.03
CA SER A 134 49.12 6.34 12.38
C SER A 134 49.52 4.89 12.13
N GLY A 135 48.79 4.25 11.20
CA GLY A 135 49.19 3.01 10.54
C GLY A 135 49.81 3.33 9.18
N SER A 136 51.12 3.55 9.17
CA SER A 136 51.96 3.67 7.98
C SER A 136 52.09 2.29 7.30
N ILE A 137 51.61 2.16 6.07
CA ILE A 137 52.03 1.08 5.17
C ILE A 137 52.72 1.73 3.98
N LYS A 138 54.05 1.70 4.02
CA LYS A 138 54.92 1.86 2.85
C LYS A 138 54.63 0.71 1.89
N THR A 139 54.29 1.00 0.63
CA THR A 139 54.51 0.06 -0.46
C THR A 139 54.99 0.82 -1.69
N THR A 140 56.04 0.24 -2.24
CA THR A 140 57.03 0.76 -3.17
C THR A 140 56.46 1.05 -4.56
N VAL A 141 56.80 2.23 -5.07
CA VAL A 141 56.70 2.65 -6.47
C VAL A 141 57.64 1.81 -7.32
N ILE A 142 57.13 1.14 -8.35
CA ILE A 142 57.94 0.68 -9.49
C ILE A 142 57.27 1.24 -10.76
N THR A 143 57.95 2.20 -11.36
CA THR A 143 57.69 2.76 -12.67
C THR A 143 58.26 1.85 -13.76
N ARG A 144 57.54 1.69 -14.87
CA ARG A 144 58.12 1.29 -16.15
C ARG A 144 57.42 2.05 -17.29
N PRO A 145 58.13 2.85 -18.09
CA PRO A 145 57.56 3.57 -19.21
C PRO A 145 57.56 2.71 -20.47
N VAL A 146 56.53 2.86 -21.30
CA VAL A 146 56.56 2.50 -22.74
C VAL A 146 55.70 3.51 -23.50
N GLU A 147 56.36 4.49 -24.11
CA GLU A 147 55.95 5.10 -25.38
C GLU A 147 56.03 4.01 -26.47
N GLY A 148 55.25 3.94 -27.54
CA GLY A 148 54.16 4.74 -28.08
C GLY A 148 53.88 4.20 -29.50
N SER A 149 52.64 4.20 -29.95
CA SER A 149 52.35 4.31 -31.40
C SER A 149 50.88 4.57 -31.69
N SER A 150 50.74 5.53 -32.59
CA SER A 150 49.56 6.16 -33.15
C SER A 150 48.86 5.29 -34.20
N GLY A 151 47.55 5.42 -34.34
CA GLY A 151 46.80 4.90 -35.49
C GLY A 151 45.30 5.12 -35.32
N GLY A 152 44.77 6.21 -35.90
CA GLY A 152 43.35 6.51 -35.89
C GLY A 152 42.56 5.67 -36.91
N ASN A 153 41.30 5.38 -36.58
CA ASN A 153 40.16 5.53 -37.50
C ASN A 153 38.83 5.42 -36.75
N GLY A 154 37.82 6.07 -37.31
CA GLY A 154 36.59 6.51 -36.64
C GLY A 154 35.54 5.45 -36.28
N ALA A 155 34.80 5.80 -35.22
CA ALA A 155 33.38 5.58 -34.94
C ALA A 155 32.86 4.17 -34.59
N PRO A 156 31.75 4.07 -33.81
CA PRO A 156 31.34 4.88 -32.68
C PRO A 156 31.09 4.03 -31.41
N SER A 157 31.57 4.51 -30.26
CA SER A 157 31.19 4.00 -28.94
C SER A 157 29.70 4.19 -28.69
N THR A 158 28.94 3.10 -28.69
CA THR A 158 27.60 3.05 -28.10
C THR A 158 27.73 3.10 -26.58
N SER A 159 27.92 4.29 -26.04
CA SER A 159 27.67 4.56 -24.63
C SER A 159 26.16 4.40 -24.38
N PRO A 160 25.70 3.58 -23.39
CA PRO A 160 24.30 3.58 -23.01
C PRO A 160 23.97 4.95 -22.42
N ILE A 161 23.17 5.70 -23.17
CA ILE A 161 22.54 6.95 -22.76
C ILE A 161 21.59 6.64 -21.60
N ASN A 162 22.07 6.78 -20.37
CA ASN A 162 21.21 6.95 -19.19
C ASN A 162 20.75 8.42 -19.14
N THR A 163 19.84 8.81 -20.05
CA THR A 163 19.09 10.05 -19.85
C THR A 163 18.06 9.79 -18.75
N PRO A 164 18.06 10.55 -17.64
CA PRO A 164 16.91 10.52 -16.76
C PRO A 164 15.70 10.98 -17.56
N VAL A 165 14.68 10.12 -17.67
CA VAL A 165 13.38 10.49 -18.24
C VAL A 165 12.83 11.59 -17.33
N ASN A 166 13.02 12.85 -17.73
CA ASN A 166 12.46 14.03 -17.08
C ASN A 166 10.97 14.05 -17.41
N THR A 167 10.20 13.27 -16.66
CA THR A 167 8.74 13.38 -16.67
C THR A 167 8.36 14.77 -16.16
N PRO A 168 7.44 15.51 -16.81
CA PRO A 168 7.07 16.86 -16.40
C PRO A 168 6.57 16.86 -14.95
N VAL A 169 7.15 17.75 -14.12
CA VAL A 169 6.67 18.05 -12.77
C VAL A 169 5.58 19.10 -12.90
N VAL A 170 4.33 18.71 -12.73
CA VAL A 170 3.22 19.67 -12.69
C VAL A 170 3.17 20.26 -11.28
N ALA A 171 3.47 21.55 -11.14
CA ALA A 171 3.45 22.24 -9.85
C ALA A 171 2.01 22.42 -9.36
N GLY A 172 1.47 21.42 -8.65
CA GLY A 172 0.18 21.49 -7.98
C GLY A 172 0.25 22.19 -6.62
N ALA A 173 -0.89 22.68 -6.13
CA ALA A 173 -1.03 23.23 -4.78
C ALA A 173 -0.66 22.17 -3.72
N ARG A 174 0.22 22.54 -2.78
CA ARG A 174 0.66 21.69 -1.66
C ARG A 174 0.02 22.16 -0.35
N SER A 175 -0.21 21.22 0.56
CA SER A 175 -0.66 21.50 1.91
C SER A 175 0.48 22.07 2.74
N ALA A 176 0.16 22.62 3.92
CA ALA A 176 1.17 23.08 4.88
C ALA A 176 2.12 21.95 5.33
N SER A 177 1.65 20.69 5.25
CA SER A 177 2.44 19.49 5.56
C SER A 177 3.23 18.95 4.35
N GLY A 178 3.24 19.66 3.21
CA GLY A 178 4.07 19.33 2.04
C GLY A 178 3.50 18.25 1.13
N TRP A 179 2.20 17.96 1.23
CA TRP A 179 1.52 16.96 0.40
C TRP A 179 0.63 17.60 -0.66
N ALA A 180 0.57 17.00 -1.84
CA ALA A 180 -0.30 17.39 -2.95
C ALA A 180 -1.24 16.25 -3.32
N TRP A 181 -2.35 16.60 -3.96
CA TRP A 181 -3.26 15.60 -4.53
C TRP A 181 -2.53 14.76 -5.59
N PRO A 182 -2.59 13.41 -5.50
CA PRO A 182 -1.87 12.52 -6.41
C PRO A 182 -2.59 12.31 -7.76
N ALA A 183 -3.85 12.72 -7.85
CA ALA A 183 -4.63 12.72 -9.09
C ALA A 183 -5.75 13.75 -8.99
N SER A 184 -6.15 14.30 -10.13
CA SER A 184 -7.41 15.04 -10.28
C SER A 184 -8.56 14.05 -10.39
N GLY A 185 -9.72 14.37 -9.82
CA GLY A 185 -10.90 13.51 -9.94
C GLY A 185 -11.80 13.52 -8.71
N VAL A 186 -12.89 12.76 -8.80
CA VAL A 186 -13.90 12.68 -7.75
C VAL A 186 -13.50 11.64 -6.72
N LEU A 187 -13.64 11.99 -5.43
CA LEU A 187 -13.45 11.06 -4.32
C LEU A 187 -14.63 10.09 -4.26
N ILE A 188 -14.37 8.82 -4.54
CA ILE A 188 -15.41 7.77 -4.56
C ILE A 188 -15.34 6.85 -3.35
N SER A 189 -14.25 6.86 -2.59
CA SER A 189 -14.18 6.20 -1.28
C SER A 189 -13.24 6.94 -0.33
N LYS A 190 -13.64 6.98 0.94
CA LYS A 190 -12.87 7.57 2.04
C LYS A 190 -12.16 6.50 2.87
N PHE A 191 -11.16 6.94 3.62
CA PHE A 191 -10.49 6.12 4.61
C PHE A 191 -11.48 5.59 5.65
N SER A 192 -11.31 4.33 6.06
CA SER A 192 -12.07 3.74 7.15
C SER A 192 -11.16 2.90 8.04
N SER A 193 -10.95 3.39 9.27
CA SER A 193 -10.14 2.71 10.30
C SER A 193 -10.85 1.48 10.88
N ASN A 194 -12.18 1.43 10.81
CA ASN A 194 -12.99 0.36 11.42
C ASN A 194 -13.11 -0.82 10.46
N GLY A 195 -12.44 -1.93 10.76
CA GLY A 195 -12.65 -3.20 10.04
C GLY A 195 -11.88 -3.38 8.72
N SER A 196 -10.94 -2.48 8.38
CA SER A 196 -10.00 -2.64 7.24
C SER A 196 -10.64 -2.67 5.84
N LEU A 197 -11.84 -2.10 5.65
CA LEU A 197 -12.47 -2.06 4.33
C LEU A 197 -11.66 -1.22 3.33
N ASN A 198 -11.24 0.00 3.73
CA ASN A 198 -10.43 0.91 2.92
C ASN A 198 -9.30 1.53 3.76
N LYS A 199 -8.05 1.20 3.42
CA LYS A 199 -6.83 1.68 4.10
C LYS A 199 -6.31 3.03 3.59
N GLY A 200 -7.04 3.64 2.66
CA GLY A 200 -6.70 4.89 2.00
C GLY A 200 -7.94 5.54 1.41
N ILE A 201 -7.76 6.32 0.35
CA ILE A 201 -8.84 6.93 -0.42
C ILE A 201 -8.84 6.42 -1.86
N ASP A 202 -10.02 6.42 -2.47
CA ASP A 202 -10.16 6.11 -3.90
C ASP A 202 -10.58 7.35 -4.67
N ILE A 203 -9.82 7.67 -5.72
CA ILE A 203 -10.06 8.81 -6.61
C ILE A 203 -10.41 8.24 -7.98
N ALA A 204 -11.63 8.51 -8.45
CA ALA A 204 -12.04 8.17 -9.81
C ALA A 204 -11.32 9.05 -10.83
N GLY A 205 -11.00 8.49 -11.98
CA GLY A 205 -10.36 9.21 -13.07
C GLY A 205 -10.43 8.42 -14.37
N ASP A 206 -9.71 8.90 -15.38
CA ASP A 206 -9.73 8.34 -16.72
C ASP A 206 -8.58 7.33 -16.95
N LEU A 207 -8.81 6.38 -17.85
CA LEU A 207 -7.81 5.36 -18.17
C LEU A 207 -6.58 6.05 -18.78
N GLY A 208 -5.43 5.96 -18.10
CA GLY A 208 -4.20 6.60 -18.53
C GLY A 208 -3.94 7.99 -17.98
N GLN A 209 -4.85 8.52 -17.19
CA GLN A 209 -4.64 9.79 -16.52
C GLN A 209 -3.34 9.73 -15.67
N PRO A 210 -2.49 10.77 -15.72
CA PRO A 210 -1.27 10.79 -14.92
C PRO A 210 -1.55 10.70 -13.41
N VAL A 211 -0.82 9.81 -12.74
CA VAL A 211 -0.74 9.72 -11.28
C VAL A 211 0.56 10.38 -10.84
N LEU A 212 0.46 11.33 -9.91
CA LEU A 212 1.55 12.19 -9.47
C LEU A 212 2.05 11.78 -8.08
N ALA A 213 3.34 11.97 -7.82
CA ALA A 213 3.88 11.83 -6.48
C ALA A 213 3.29 12.91 -5.56
N ALA A 214 2.67 12.48 -4.45
CA ALA A 214 2.03 13.38 -3.50
C ALA A 214 3.05 14.22 -2.70
N SER A 215 4.27 13.71 -2.49
CA SER A 215 5.36 14.44 -1.85
C SER A 215 6.72 13.97 -2.40
N ASP A 216 7.79 14.68 -2.08
CA ASP A 216 9.16 14.32 -2.46
C ASP A 216 9.57 13.00 -1.78
N GLY A 217 10.32 12.13 -2.47
CA GLY A 217 10.77 10.89 -1.85
C GLY A 217 11.51 9.94 -2.77
N SER A 218 11.74 8.74 -2.27
CA SER A 218 12.39 7.64 -3.00
C SER A 218 11.41 6.49 -3.21
N VAL A 219 11.35 5.96 -4.43
CA VAL A 219 10.55 4.79 -4.76
C VAL A 219 11.18 3.55 -4.11
N VAL A 220 10.48 2.95 -3.15
CA VAL A 220 10.97 1.77 -2.40
C VAL A 220 10.32 0.46 -2.84
N TYR A 221 9.37 0.55 -3.78
CA TYR A 221 8.75 -0.59 -4.45
C TYR A 221 8.00 -0.11 -5.70
N ALA A 222 8.11 -0.87 -6.80
CA ALA A 222 7.35 -0.66 -8.03
C ALA A 222 7.05 -2.02 -8.69
N GLY A 223 5.78 -2.43 -8.75
CA GLY A 223 5.33 -3.64 -9.43
C GLY A 223 4.03 -4.23 -8.88
N SER A 224 3.69 -5.46 -9.24
CA SER A 224 2.40 -6.12 -8.93
C SER A 224 2.43 -7.26 -7.90
N GLY A 225 3.54 -7.46 -7.20
CA GLY A 225 3.71 -8.48 -6.16
C GLY A 225 2.85 -8.31 -4.89
N LEU A 226 2.13 -7.20 -4.70
CA LEU A 226 1.20 -7.03 -3.58
C LEU A 226 -0.26 -7.24 -4.02
N ARG A 227 -0.84 -8.34 -3.53
CA ARG A 227 -2.26 -8.67 -3.79
C ARG A 227 -3.19 -7.57 -3.29
N GLY A 228 -4.23 -7.30 -4.08
CA GLY A 228 -5.24 -6.29 -3.79
C GLY A 228 -4.88 -4.87 -4.25
N TYR A 229 -3.64 -4.63 -4.69
CA TYR A 229 -3.19 -3.30 -5.11
C TYR A 229 -2.98 -3.16 -6.63
N GLY A 230 -3.02 -4.25 -7.39
CA GLY A 230 -2.67 -4.22 -8.82
C GLY A 230 -1.20 -3.79 -9.03
N GLU A 231 -0.95 -3.02 -10.09
CA GLU A 231 0.33 -2.36 -10.28
C GLU A 231 0.47 -1.22 -9.27
N LEU A 232 1.47 -1.35 -8.38
CA LEU A 232 1.64 -0.53 -7.20
C LEU A 232 3.00 0.16 -7.19
N ILE A 233 3.00 1.42 -6.77
CA ILE A 233 4.20 2.16 -6.36
C ILE A 233 4.12 2.46 -4.86
N ILE A 234 5.22 2.28 -4.14
CA ILE A 234 5.37 2.77 -2.76
C ILE A 234 6.54 3.77 -2.74
N ILE A 235 6.30 4.97 -2.20
CA ILE A 235 7.32 6.01 -2.05
C ILE A 235 7.60 6.23 -0.56
N LYS A 236 8.86 6.18 -0.16
CA LYS A 236 9.35 6.64 1.14
C LYS A 236 9.62 8.13 1.07
N HIS A 237 8.93 8.91 1.91
CA HIS A 237 9.12 10.36 2.02
C HIS A 237 10.03 10.73 3.18
N SER A 238 9.97 9.95 4.26
CA SER A 238 10.80 10.11 5.45
C SER A 238 10.88 8.78 6.20
N ASP A 239 11.55 8.77 7.35
CA ASP A 239 11.54 7.62 8.26
C ASP A 239 10.17 7.34 8.88
N THR A 240 9.26 8.31 8.83
CA THR A 240 7.93 8.22 9.43
C THR A 240 6.84 7.97 8.41
N TYR A 241 6.98 8.46 7.17
CA TYR A 241 5.92 8.45 6.17
C TYR A 241 6.29 7.69 4.89
N VAL A 242 5.35 6.84 4.47
CA VAL A 242 5.31 6.24 3.13
C VAL A 242 3.95 6.48 2.49
N SER A 243 3.91 6.57 1.16
CA SER A 243 2.66 6.59 0.41
C SER A 243 2.60 5.45 -0.60
N ALA A 244 1.39 5.00 -0.93
CA ALA A 244 1.14 3.92 -1.88
C ALA A 244 0.13 4.37 -2.95
N TYR A 245 0.41 4.01 -4.21
CA TYR A 245 -0.37 4.36 -5.39
C TYR A 245 -0.72 3.07 -6.13
N GLY A 246 -1.96 2.61 -6.00
CA GLY A 246 -2.43 1.33 -6.53
C GLY A 246 -3.33 1.45 -7.76
N HIS A 247 -3.61 0.30 -8.36
CA HIS A 247 -4.48 0.07 -9.52
C HIS A 247 -4.00 0.74 -10.81
N ASN A 248 -2.71 1.05 -10.93
CA ASN A 248 -2.17 1.68 -12.12
C ASN A 248 -2.23 0.75 -13.35
N ARG A 249 -2.24 1.29 -14.56
CA ARG A 249 -2.05 0.50 -15.78
C ARG A 249 -0.59 0.38 -16.20
N ARG A 250 0.22 1.39 -15.83
CA ARG A 250 1.63 1.49 -16.20
C ARG A 250 2.40 2.26 -15.14
N LEU A 251 3.58 1.77 -14.79
CA LEU A 251 4.51 2.44 -13.89
C LEU A 251 5.54 3.22 -14.72
N LEU A 252 5.76 4.49 -14.41
CA LEU A 252 6.72 5.37 -15.10
C LEU A 252 8.04 5.49 -14.34
N VAL A 253 8.12 4.90 -13.15
CA VAL A 253 9.28 4.92 -12.25
C VAL A 253 9.65 3.51 -11.83
N ARG A 254 10.88 3.37 -11.32
CA ARG A 254 11.44 2.11 -10.83
C ARG A 254 11.91 2.24 -9.38
N GLU A 255 12.09 1.10 -8.71
CA GLU A 255 12.70 1.06 -7.38
C GLU A 255 14.06 1.79 -7.35
N GLY A 256 14.32 2.51 -6.27
CA GLY A 256 15.51 3.33 -6.04
C GLY A 256 15.43 4.73 -6.65
N GLN A 257 14.46 5.01 -7.54
CA GLN A 257 14.34 6.31 -8.19
C GLN A 257 13.90 7.40 -7.20
N GLN A 258 14.54 8.57 -7.28
CA GLN A 258 14.10 9.79 -6.58
C GLN A 258 12.98 10.48 -7.36
N VAL A 259 11.96 10.95 -6.66
CA VAL A 259 10.81 11.64 -7.25
C VAL A 259 10.50 12.92 -6.50
N LYS A 260 9.96 13.90 -7.23
CA LYS A 260 9.51 15.18 -6.70
C LYS A 260 8.00 15.27 -6.63
N ALA A 261 7.46 15.98 -5.66
CA ALA A 261 6.03 16.17 -5.53
C ALA A 261 5.46 16.85 -6.79
N GLY A 262 4.45 16.25 -7.41
CA GLY A 262 3.88 16.67 -8.69
C GLY A 262 4.50 16.01 -9.93
N GLN A 263 5.57 15.22 -9.77
CA GLN A 263 6.12 14.41 -10.85
C GLN A 263 5.17 13.25 -11.18
N ALA A 264 4.90 13.01 -12.46
CA ALA A 264 4.14 11.83 -12.85
C ALA A 264 4.96 10.55 -12.65
N ILE A 265 4.36 9.58 -11.95
CA ILE A 265 4.99 8.34 -11.52
C ILE A 265 4.31 7.10 -12.10
N ALA A 266 3.06 7.22 -12.53
CA ALA A 266 2.29 6.15 -13.14
C ALA A 266 1.17 6.72 -14.02
N GLU A 267 0.53 5.82 -14.75
CA GLU A 267 -0.72 6.07 -15.46
C GLU A 267 -1.85 5.30 -14.77
N MET A 268 -2.96 5.99 -14.47
CA MET A 268 -4.11 5.42 -13.78
C MET A 268 -4.73 4.27 -14.60
N GLY A 269 -5.21 3.25 -13.91
CA GLY A 269 -5.82 2.08 -14.52
C GLY A 269 -6.87 1.43 -13.63
N SER A 270 -7.11 0.16 -13.89
CA SER A 270 -8.04 -0.70 -13.16
C SER A 270 -7.41 -2.04 -12.75
N THR A 271 -6.08 -2.13 -12.67
CA THR A 271 -5.42 -3.41 -12.36
C THR A 271 -5.80 -3.88 -10.96
N GLY A 272 -6.34 -5.11 -10.85
CA GLY A 272 -6.77 -5.68 -9.57
C GLY A 272 -8.01 -5.03 -8.95
N THR A 273 -8.82 -4.28 -9.73
CA THR A 273 -10.10 -3.69 -9.29
C THR A 273 -11.15 -3.72 -10.41
N ASP A 274 -12.39 -3.34 -10.11
CA ASP A 274 -13.56 -3.34 -11.00
C ASP A 274 -13.69 -2.12 -11.94
N ARG A 275 -12.96 -1.03 -11.69
CA ARG A 275 -13.09 0.24 -12.42
C ARG A 275 -11.79 1.05 -12.42
N VAL A 276 -11.72 2.05 -13.29
CA VAL A 276 -10.58 2.97 -13.32
C VAL A 276 -10.63 3.88 -12.09
N LYS A 277 -9.60 3.77 -11.25
CA LYS A 277 -9.41 4.59 -10.05
C LYS A 277 -7.96 4.55 -9.59
N LEU A 278 -7.57 5.55 -8.83
CA LEU A 278 -6.36 5.50 -8.01
C LEU A 278 -6.74 5.14 -6.58
N HIS A 279 -6.15 4.07 -6.04
CA HIS A 279 -6.11 3.83 -4.60
C HIS A 279 -4.88 4.51 -4.01
N PHE A 280 -5.08 5.46 -3.10
CA PHE A 280 -4.01 6.23 -2.48
C PHE A 280 -3.98 6.02 -0.96
N GLU A 281 -2.87 5.53 -0.43
CA GLU A 281 -2.64 5.38 1.01
C GLU A 281 -1.51 6.29 1.48
N ILE A 282 -1.63 6.79 2.71
CA ILE A 282 -0.52 7.30 3.50
C ILE A 282 -0.38 6.41 4.73
N ARG A 283 0.85 6.00 5.04
CA ARG A 283 1.14 5.27 6.28
C ARG A 283 2.14 6.01 7.12
N ARG A 284 1.85 6.10 8.42
CA ARG A 284 2.76 6.61 9.45
C ARG A 284 3.26 5.44 10.29
N GLN A 285 4.56 5.19 10.28
CA GLN A 285 5.19 4.08 11.01
C GLN A 285 4.51 2.73 10.72
N GLY A 286 4.32 2.42 9.43
CA GLY A 286 3.68 1.19 8.97
C GLY A 286 2.14 1.14 9.08
N LYS A 287 1.52 2.04 9.85
CA LYS A 287 0.06 2.08 10.05
C LYS A 287 -0.61 3.02 9.06
N PRO A 288 -1.71 2.61 8.40
CA PRO A 288 -2.47 3.50 7.53
C PRO A 288 -3.16 4.59 8.33
N VAL A 289 -3.12 5.81 7.81
CA VAL A 289 -3.75 7.03 8.36
C VAL A 289 -4.65 7.65 7.30
N ASP A 290 -5.61 8.49 7.69
CA ASP A 290 -6.50 9.15 6.73
C ASP A 290 -5.72 10.15 5.85
N PRO A 291 -5.62 9.92 4.52
CA PRO A 291 -4.92 10.84 3.64
C PRO A 291 -5.52 12.25 3.59
N LEU A 292 -6.81 12.40 3.89
CA LEU A 292 -7.49 13.71 3.85
C LEU A 292 -7.01 14.67 4.95
N GLU A 293 -6.35 14.16 5.99
CA GLU A 293 -5.70 14.99 7.02
C GLU A 293 -4.41 15.65 6.51
N PHE A 294 -3.82 15.12 5.44
CA PHE A 294 -2.54 15.57 4.89
C PHE A 294 -2.70 16.39 3.61
N LEU A 295 -3.73 16.09 2.82
CA LEU A 295 -3.95 16.71 1.52
C LEU A 295 -4.58 18.10 1.64
N PRO A 296 -4.35 19.00 0.66
CA PRO A 296 -5.05 20.28 0.60
C PRO A 296 -6.57 20.08 0.58
N ARG A 297 -7.31 20.98 1.26
CA ARG A 297 -8.77 21.00 1.15
C ARG A 297 -9.19 21.37 -0.27
N ARG A 298 -10.23 20.70 -0.76
CA ARG A 298 -10.89 20.97 -2.05
C ARG A 298 -12.40 21.01 -1.85
#